data_AF-A0A1W1W1W0-F1
#
_entry.id   AF-A0A1W1W1W0-F1
#
_cell.length_a   1.000
_cell.length_b   1.000
_cell.length_c   1.000
_cell.angle_alpha   90.00
_cell.angle_beta   90.00
_cell.angle_gamma   90.00
#
_symmetry.space_group_name_H-M   'P 1'
#
loop_
_entity.id
_entity.type
_entity.pdbx_description
1 polymer ?
#
loop_
_entity_poly.entity_id
_entity_poly.type
_entity_poly.pdbx_seq_one_letter_code
_entity_poly.pdbx_strand_id
1 'polypeptide(L)'
;MKTIRFVFVLLLVSAKTMGQGKERFVTYDVDNFWHAYDKIVTTKDSAQQYTYLNTLFIQRGSPGLKSLMQAWNYTARSYIQAIIHYPLFWQSVRKNTRRAATLARKADAKVKKLQQLYPDLKPATTYFTVGALRTGGTSMGDMVLMGSELALANHTTTTAEFGPELAHLKESFKTKTDDVVLFTVIHEYIHTQQKTTLGNALLAQSVLEGMAEFLAVTATGQRSTLPAIAYGPAHAAGIQQRFAAHLFNPFTEFWLYSNEKNEFDVRDLGYYVGYALCEGYYRRAADKKRAIKTMIELDYNNEAALCAWVDQAGYFPRSTAQLKNDFQARRPRVLRVARAENAAQFATPGLSTVTLTFSSPMDPQYHNFELGPLGAAHLMRVKKFVGFSEDCTSAAFQVELQPNRQYQLLVGEGFRSWDGRSLQPFLIDFTTGAK
;
A
#
# COMPACT_ATOMS: atom_id res chain seq x y z
N MET A 1 -67.32 10.94 57.85
CA MET A 1 -65.96 10.36 57.90
C MET A 1 -65.16 10.95 56.74
N LYS A 2 -64.06 11.68 57.02
CA LYS A 2 -63.28 12.43 56.02
C LYS A 2 -62.29 11.51 55.31
N THR A 3 -62.37 11.42 53.99
CA THR A 3 -61.49 10.61 53.14
C THR A 3 -60.20 11.38 52.84
N ILE A 4 -59.07 10.89 53.33
CA ILE A 4 -57.73 11.43 53.03
C ILE A 4 -57.29 10.89 51.66
N ARG A 5 -56.98 11.78 50.71
CA ARG A 5 -56.35 11.43 49.43
C ARG A 5 -54.85 11.69 49.54
N PHE A 6 -54.05 10.62 49.44
CA PHE A 6 -52.61 10.70 49.26
C PHE A 6 -52.30 10.99 47.79
N VAL A 7 -51.56 12.07 47.52
CA VAL A 7 -51.01 12.39 46.20
C VAL A 7 -49.60 11.81 46.15
N PHE A 8 -49.39 10.80 45.30
CA PHE A 8 -48.07 10.27 44.97
C PHE A 8 -47.46 11.12 43.84
N VAL A 9 -46.45 11.92 44.15
CA VAL A 9 -45.65 12.64 43.14
C VAL A 9 -44.52 11.71 42.69
N LEU A 10 -44.59 11.21 41.46
CA LEU A 10 -43.55 10.39 40.85
C LEU A 10 -42.46 11.32 40.26
N LEU A 11 -41.34 11.45 40.96
CA LEU A 11 -40.14 12.14 40.47
C LEU A 11 -39.41 11.23 39.47
N LEU A 12 -39.62 11.47 38.18
CA LEU A 12 -38.84 10.85 37.09
C LEU A 12 -37.45 11.50 37.03
N VAL A 13 -36.47 10.87 37.67
CA VAL A 13 -35.05 11.19 37.48
C VAL A 13 -34.61 10.59 36.13
N SER A 14 -34.46 11.43 35.12
CA SER A 14 -33.86 11.05 33.85
C SER A 14 -32.35 10.87 34.03
N ALA A 15 -31.90 9.63 34.27
CA ALA A 15 -30.49 9.29 34.16
C ALA A 15 -30.06 9.45 32.70
N LYS A 16 -29.23 10.46 32.42
CA LYS A 16 -28.51 10.55 31.14
C LYS A 16 -27.56 9.35 31.08
N THR A 17 -27.94 8.33 30.32
CA THR A 17 -26.98 7.31 29.88
C THR A 17 -25.94 8.00 29.00
N MET A 18 -24.78 8.32 29.57
CA MET A 18 -23.60 8.64 28.77
C MET A 18 -23.25 7.35 28.01
N GLY A 19 -23.74 7.23 26.77
CA GLY A 19 -23.18 6.26 25.84
C GLY A 19 -21.67 6.48 25.82
N GLN A 20 -20.89 5.42 26.09
CA GLN A 20 -19.44 5.47 25.92
C GLN A 20 -19.18 5.76 24.44
N GLY A 21 -18.96 7.04 24.11
CA GLY A 21 -18.56 7.42 22.77
C GLY A 21 -17.27 6.70 22.42
N LYS A 22 -17.22 6.03 21.27
CA LYS A 22 -15.99 5.42 20.76
C LYS A 22 -14.90 6.50 20.73
N GLU A 23 -13.80 6.30 21.46
CA GLU A 23 -12.69 7.24 21.47
C GLU A 23 -12.18 7.43 20.04
N ARG A 24 -12.14 8.68 19.58
CA ARG A 24 -11.65 9.02 18.23
C ARG A 24 -10.12 8.93 18.14
N PHE A 25 -9.43 9.11 19.26
CA PHE A 25 -7.98 9.02 19.35
C PHE A 25 -7.56 8.19 20.55
N VAL A 26 -6.66 7.24 20.32
CA VAL A 26 -6.15 6.32 21.34
C VAL A 26 -4.63 6.40 21.36
N THR A 27 -4.03 6.61 22.54
CA THR A 27 -2.57 6.81 22.67
C THR A 27 -1.90 5.99 23.78
N TYR A 28 -2.67 5.26 24.59
CA TYR A 28 -2.13 4.56 25.77
C TYR A 28 -1.16 3.41 25.41
N ASP A 29 -1.14 2.97 24.15
CA ASP A 29 -0.18 1.99 23.67
C ASP A 29 1.27 2.50 23.73
N VAL A 30 1.47 3.82 23.59
CA VAL A 30 2.79 4.43 23.75
C VAL A 30 3.29 4.25 25.19
N ASP A 31 2.41 4.45 26.18
CA ASP A 31 2.76 4.29 27.59
C ASP A 31 3.00 2.82 27.94
N ASN A 32 2.12 1.91 27.47
CA ASN A 32 2.29 0.46 27.62
C ASN A 32 3.63 -0.01 27.03
N PHE A 33 4.01 0.48 25.86
CA PHE A 33 5.30 0.14 25.24
C PHE A 33 6.46 0.57 26.13
N TRP A 34 6.48 1.81 26.62
CA TRP A 34 7.58 2.28 27.47
C TRP A 34 7.65 1.56 28.81
N HIS A 35 6.52 1.18 29.39
CA HIS A 35 6.49 0.32 30.57
C HIS A 35 7.10 -1.06 30.31
N ALA A 36 6.81 -1.66 29.15
CA ALA A 36 7.42 -2.92 28.75
C ALA A 36 8.92 -2.74 28.48
N TYR A 37 9.30 -1.73 27.70
CA TYR A 37 10.68 -1.40 27.35
C TYR A 37 11.56 -1.28 28.60
N ASP A 38 11.13 -0.51 29.61
CA ASP A 38 11.88 -0.28 30.84
C ASP A 38 12.14 -1.58 31.62
N LYS A 39 11.29 -2.60 31.49
CA LYS A 39 11.50 -3.94 32.07
C LYS A 39 12.32 -4.86 31.18
N ILE A 40 12.16 -4.76 29.86
CA ILE A 40 12.90 -5.58 28.89
C ILE A 40 14.40 -5.28 28.98
N VAL A 41 14.79 -4.01 29.10
CA VAL A 41 16.21 -3.61 29.10
C VAL A 41 16.95 -3.92 30.41
N THR A 42 16.24 -4.27 31.49
CA THR A 42 16.86 -4.61 32.78
C THR A 42 17.36 -6.05 32.86
N THR A 43 17.07 -6.88 31.87
CA THR A 43 17.43 -8.31 31.86
C THR A 43 18.01 -8.72 30.52
N LYS A 44 18.84 -9.78 30.55
CA LYS A 44 19.35 -10.47 29.36
C LYS A 44 18.67 -11.82 29.12
N ASP A 45 17.80 -12.25 30.04
CA ASP A 45 16.99 -13.46 29.86
C ASP A 45 15.93 -13.21 28.79
N SER A 46 16.09 -13.87 27.64
CA SER A 46 15.18 -13.82 26.51
C SER A 46 13.74 -14.17 26.92
N ALA A 47 13.52 -15.24 27.68
CA ALA A 47 12.17 -15.67 28.08
C ALA A 47 11.48 -14.60 28.95
N GLN A 48 12.25 -13.94 29.82
CA GLN A 48 11.75 -12.85 30.63
C GLN A 48 11.43 -11.60 29.78
N GLN A 49 12.26 -11.26 28.80
CA GLN A 49 12.00 -10.16 27.86
C GLN A 49 10.71 -10.38 27.05
N TYR A 50 10.50 -11.58 26.51
CA TYR A 50 9.26 -11.93 25.82
C TYR A 50 8.05 -11.88 26.76
N THR A 51 8.21 -12.30 28.01
CA THR A 51 7.15 -12.22 29.03
C THR A 51 6.76 -10.77 29.31
N TYR A 52 7.73 -9.87 29.48
CA TYR A 52 7.46 -8.45 29.69
C TYR A 52 6.80 -7.80 28.47
N LEU A 53 7.31 -8.05 27.27
CA LEU A 53 6.70 -7.54 26.04
C LEU A 53 5.24 -7.99 25.90
N ASN A 54 4.97 -9.28 26.11
CA ASN A 54 3.63 -9.82 25.95
C ASN A 54 2.66 -9.28 27.00
N THR A 55 3.02 -9.34 28.29
CA THR A 55 2.11 -9.03 29.39
C THR A 55 1.91 -7.53 29.63
N LEU A 56 2.90 -6.71 29.30
CA LEU A 56 2.86 -5.27 29.55
C LEU A 56 2.48 -4.46 28.31
N PHE A 57 2.70 -4.98 27.10
CA PHE A 57 2.41 -4.26 25.85
C PHE A 57 1.42 -4.98 24.94
N ILE A 58 1.73 -6.17 24.41
CA ILE A 58 0.90 -6.80 23.36
C ILE A 58 -0.50 -7.20 23.88
N GLN A 59 -0.59 -7.85 25.04
CA GLN A 59 -1.88 -8.27 25.62
C GLN A 59 -2.74 -7.07 26.07
N ARG A 60 -2.09 -6.01 26.56
CA ARG A 60 -2.74 -4.75 26.99
C ARG A 60 -2.99 -3.78 25.84
N GLY A 61 -2.54 -4.14 24.63
CA GLY A 61 -2.59 -3.31 23.45
C GLY A 61 -4.02 -2.97 23.03
N SER A 62 -4.18 -1.77 22.49
CA SER A 62 -5.43 -1.36 21.86
C SER A 62 -5.78 -2.22 20.65
N PRO A 63 -7.04 -2.17 20.17
CA PRO A 63 -7.39 -2.73 18.87
C PRO A 63 -6.44 -2.26 17.75
N GLY A 64 -6.02 -0.99 17.77
CA GLY A 64 -5.08 -0.45 16.80
C GLY A 64 -3.70 -1.10 16.83
N LEU A 65 -3.16 -1.43 18.01
CA LEU A 65 -1.88 -2.15 18.07
C LEU A 65 -2.01 -3.52 17.40
N LYS A 66 -3.10 -4.24 17.69
CA LYS A 66 -3.35 -5.57 17.12
C LYS A 66 -3.49 -5.50 15.59
N SER A 67 -4.23 -4.51 15.09
CA SER A 67 -4.38 -4.26 13.66
C SER A 67 -3.07 -3.84 13.00
N LEU A 68 -2.24 -3.02 13.67
CA LEU A 68 -0.93 -2.63 13.14
C LEU A 68 0.00 -3.85 13.04
N MET A 69 -0.02 -4.72 14.06
CA MET A 69 0.73 -5.97 14.04
C MET A 69 0.29 -6.89 12.91
N GLN A 70 -1.01 -6.96 12.63
CA GLN A 70 -1.56 -7.72 11.50
C GLN A 70 -1.13 -7.12 10.15
N ALA A 71 -1.31 -5.81 9.97
CA ALA A 71 -0.99 -5.11 8.72
C ALA A 71 0.47 -5.28 8.29
N TRP A 72 1.40 -5.24 9.27
CA TRP A 72 2.84 -5.25 9.00
C TRP A 72 3.55 -6.53 9.42
N ASN A 73 2.80 -7.59 9.72
CA ASN A 73 3.30 -8.89 10.18
C ASN A 73 4.33 -8.74 11.33
N TYR A 74 3.99 -7.93 12.33
CA TYR A 74 4.80 -7.80 13.53
C TYR A 74 4.59 -9.01 14.44
N THR A 75 5.71 -9.52 14.94
CA THR A 75 5.75 -10.61 15.92
C THR A 75 6.43 -10.12 17.20
N ALA A 76 6.23 -10.80 18.32
CA ALA A 76 6.98 -10.51 19.53
C ALA A 76 8.50 -10.50 19.28
N ARG A 77 8.99 -11.39 18.40
CA ARG A 77 10.40 -11.43 17.99
C ARG A 77 10.84 -10.16 17.28
N SER A 78 10.02 -9.62 16.38
CA SER A 78 10.36 -8.37 15.68
C SER A 78 10.54 -7.19 16.65
N TYR A 79 9.68 -7.08 17.68
CA TYR A 79 9.82 -6.05 18.71
C TYR A 79 11.07 -6.25 19.57
N ILE A 80 11.32 -7.46 20.07
CA ILE A 80 12.51 -7.75 20.89
C ILE A 80 13.80 -7.48 20.09
N GLN A 81 13.87 -7.90 18.82
CA GLN A 81 15.01 -7.62 17.96
C GLN A 81 15.20 -6.12 17.74
N ALA A 82 14.13 -5.37 17.45
CA ALA A 82 14.23 -3.92 17.29
C ALA A 82 14.72 -3.23 18.58
N ILE A 83 14.22 -3.63 19.75
CA ILE A 83 14.61 -3.08 21.06
C ILE A 83 16.10 -3.35 21.35
N ILE A 84 16.57 -4.58 21.11
CA ILE A 84 17.93 -4.99 21.46
C ILE A 84 18.97 -4.45 20.46
N HIS A 85 18.63 -4.39 19.17
CA HIS A 85 19.58 -3.98 18.13
C HIS A 85 19.77 -2.46 18.04
N TYR A 86 18.77 -1.66 18.46
CA TYR A 86 18.79 -0.20 18.29
C TYR A 86 18.57 0.59 19.60
N PRO A 87 19.31 0.32 20.69
CA PRO A 87 19.09 0.97 21.99
C PRO A 87 19.30 2.49 21.96
N LEU A 88 20.27 3.03 21.20
CA LEU A 88 20.46 4.48 21.07
C LEU A 88 19.28 5.14 20.35
N PHE A 89 18.74 4.49 19.31
CA PHE A 89 17.50 4.95 18.67
C PHE A 89 16.35 5.05 19.68
N TRP A 90 16.06 3.97 20.41
CA TRP A 90 14.93 3.95 21.35
C TRP A 90 15.08 4.97 22.47
N GLN A 91 16.29 5.13 23.02
CA GLN A 91 16.57 6.17 24.01
C GLN A 91 16.29 7.57 23.46
N SER A 92 16.73 7.86 22.23
CA SER A 92 16.57 9.18 21.62
C SER A 92 15.11 9.50 21.23
N VAL A 93 14.34 8.51 20.74
CA VAL A 93 12.97 8.72 20.25
C VAL A 93 11.93 8.78 21.37
N ARG A 94 12.26 8.29 22.58
CA ARG A 94 11.33 8.23 23.72
C ARG A 94 10.62 9.54 23.99
N LYS A 95 11.38 10.64 24.09
CA LYS A 95 10.81 11.97 24.35
C LYS A 95 9.84 12.40 23.24
N ASN A 96 10.12 12.02 21.99
CA ASN A 96 9.30 12.39 20.86
C ASN A 96 7.93 11.71 20.87
N THR A 97 7.89 10.41 21.20
CA THR A 97 6.64 9.63 21.23
C THR A 97 5.62 10.15 22.26
N ARG A 98 6.08 10.82 23.33
CA ARG A 98 5.20 11.46 24.33
C ARG A 98 4.32 12.58 23.75
N ARG A 99 4.64 13.09 22.56
CA ARG A 99 3.81 14.08 21.86
C ARG A 99 2.53 13.50 21.27
N ALA A 100 2.37 12.17 21.23
CA ALA A 100 1.20 11.49 20.65
C ALA A 100 -0.13 12.05 21.16
N ALA A 101 -0.29 12.23 22.49
CA ALA A 101 -1.52 12.77 23.07
C ALA A 101 -1.82 14.21 22.62
N THR A 102 -0.79 15.04 22.45
CA THR A 102 -0.94 16.42 21.94
C THR A 102 -1.29 16.43 20.46
N LEU A 103 -0.65 15.58 19.65
CA LEU A 103 -0.93 15.46 18.22
C LEU A 103 -2.32 14.89 17.95
N ALA A 104 -2.77 13.90 18.74
CA ALA A 104 -4.14 13.39 18.71
C ALA A 104 -5.18 14.51 18.84
N ARG A 105 -5.01 15.42 19.81
CA ARG A 105 -5.91 16.58 19.97
C ARG A 105 -5.86 17.53 18.77
N LYS A 106 -4.68 17.80 18.22
CA LYS A 106 -4.53 18.67 17.04
C LYS A 106 -5.14 18.02 15.77
N ALA A 107 -5.03 16.69 15.65
CA ALA A 107 -5.60 15.93 14.54
C ALA A 107 -7.13 16.02 14.52
N ASP A 108 -7.81 15.99 15.67
CA ASP A 108 -9.27 16.15 15.73
C ASP A 108 -9.76 17.44 15.05
N ALA A 109 -9.03 18.55 15.25
CA ALA A 109 -9.36 19.82 14.61
C ALA A 109 -9.20 19.75 13.07
N LYS A 110 -8.23 18.99 12.57
CA LYS A 110 -8.01 18.78 11.13
C LYS A 110 -9.06 17.83 10.53
N VAL A 111 -9.44 16.77 11.25
CA VAL A 111 -10.56 15.88 10.86
C VAL A 111 -11.88 16.66 10.78
N LYS A 112 -12.12 17.62 11.68
CA LYS A 112 -13.29 18.50 11.58
C LYS A 112 -13.28 19.37 10.32
N LYS A 113 -12.11 19.84 9.87
CA LYS A 113 -11.99 20.55 8.57
C LYS A 113 -12.27 19.62 7.40
N LEU A 114 -11.77 18.38 7.45
CA LEU A 114 -12.10 17.36 6.44
C LEU A 114 -13.61 17.11 6.38
N GLN A 115 -14.30 17.01 7.53
CA GLN A 115 -15.76 16.84 7.58
C GLN A 115 -16.53 18.04 7.00
N GLN A 116 -15.99 19.26 7.08
CA GLN A 116 -16.61 20.42 6.42
C GLN A 116 -16.56 20.32 4.89
N LEU A 117 -15.49 19.74 4.36
CA LEU A 117 -15.31 19.49 2.91
C LEU A 117 -16.13 18.30 2.43
N TYR A 118 -16.26 17.27 3.26
CA TYR A 118 -17.01 16.04 2.99
C TYR A 118 -17.94 15.71 4.17
N PRO A 119 -19.20 16.21 4.16
CA PRO A 119 -20.13 16.05 5.28
C PRO A 119 -20.42 14.58 5.66
N ASP A 120 -20.39 13.69 4.68
CA ASP A 120 -20.67 12.24 4.83
C ASP A 120 -19.47 11.45 5.40
N LEU A 121 -18.46 12.15 5.94
CA LEU A 121 -17.27 11.54 6.54
C LEU A 121 -17.66 10.53 7.63
N LYS A 122 -17.26 9.27 7.41
CA LYS A 122 -17.49 8.15 8.33
C LYS A 122 -16.54 8.25 9.51
N PRO A 123 -17.00 7.96 10.74
CA PRO A 123 -16.11 7.93 11.90
C PRO A 123 -15.01 6.86 11.74
N ALA A 124 -13.76 7.29 11.84
CA ALA A 124 -12.59 6.43 12.05
C ALA A 124 -11.87 6.79 13.35
N THR A 125 -11.22 5.80 13.96
CA THR A 125 -10.39 5.98 15.16
C THR A 125 -8.92 6.01 14.78
N THR A 126 -8.18 6.99 15.28
CA THR A 126 -6.73 7.10 15.12
C THR A 126 -6.00 6.55 16.34
N TYR A 127 -5.15 5.56 16.11
CA TYR A 127 -4.34 4.92 17.13
C TYR A 127 -2.88 5.36 16.98
N PHE A 128 -2.34 5.98 18.03
CA PHE A 128 -0.91 6.17 18.19
C PHE A 128 -0.37 4.99 18.99
N THR A 129 0.31 4.08 18.30
CA THR A 129 0.88 2.86 18.88
C THR A 129 2.39 2.88 18.71
N VAL A 130 3.08 1.78 19.03
CA VAL A 130 4.50 1.61 18.71
C VAL A 130 4.65 0.35 17.86
N GLY A 131 5.34 0.45 16.74
CA GLY A 131 5.67 -0.67 15.85
C GLY A 131 7.08 -1.20 16.07
N ALA A 132 7.53 -2.02 15.12
CA ALA A 132 8.91 -2.54 15.05
C ALA A 132 9.63 -1.98 13.82
N LEU A 133 9.59 -0.64 13.64
CA LEU A 133 10.36 0.10 12.63
C LEU A 133 10.04 -0.25 11.17
N ARG A 134 8.76 -0.52 10.84
CA ARG A 134 8.34 -0.76 9.43
C ARG A 134 7.40 0.29 8.85
N THR A 135 6.62 0.99 9.67
CA THR A 135 5.73 2.05 9.17
C THR A 135 5.61 3.21 10.14
N GLY A 136 5.46 4.42 9.60
CA GLY A 136 5.02 5.60 10.35
C GLY A 136 3.51 5.80 10.37
N GLY A 137 2.78 5.23 9.40
CA GLY A 137 1.35 5.44 9.24
C GLY A 137 0.77 4.44 8.25
N THR A 138 -0.43 3.96 8.53
CA THR A 138 -1.23 3.15 7.60
C THR A 138 -2.69 3.22 8.03
N SER A 139 -3.57 2.58 7.26
CA SER A 139 -4.99 2.43 7.61
C SER A 139 -5.44 0.98 7.43
N MET A 140 -6.43 0.58 8.23
CA MET A 140 -7.07 -0.74 8.12
C MET A 140 -8.53 -0.62 8.56
N GLY A 141 -9.47 -0.79 7.63
CA GLY A 141 -10.89 -0.59 7.90
C GLY A 141 -11.18 0.84 8.36
N ASP A 142 -11.81 1.00 9.52
CA ASP A 142 -12.12 2.30 10.14
C ASP A 142 -11.02 2.80 11.09
N MET A 143 -9.78 2.33 10.91
CA MET A 143 -8.65 2.65 11.78
C MET A 143 -7.53 3.36 11.02
N VAL A 144 -7.03 4.44 11.60
CA VAL A 144 -5.73 5.03 11.26
C VAL A 144 -4.71 4.53 12.28
N LEU A 145 -3.60 3.97 11.82
CA LEU A 145 -2.61 3.27 12.63
C LEU A 145 -1.25 3.95 12.51
N MET A 146 -0.84 4.66 13.55
CA MET A 146 0.42 5.40 13.58
C MET A 146 1.48 4.64 14.36
N GLY A 147 2.56 4.22 13.68
CA GLY A 147 3.78 3.73 14.31
C GLY A 147 4.57 4.89 14.90
N SER A 148 4.33 5.20 16.17
CA SER A 148 4.79 6.44 16.80
C SER A 148 6.30 6.61 16.82
N GLU A 149 7.05 5.51 16.87
CA GLU A 149 8.50 5.52 16.84
C GLU A 149 9.06 6.04 15.52
N LEU A 150 8.37 5.80 14.39
CA LEU A 150 8.78 6.32 13.09
C LEU A 150 8.06 7.62 12.74
N ALA A 151 6.78 7.74 13.06
CA ALA A 151 6.00 8.95 12.79
C ALA A 151 6.56 10.16 13.53
N LEU A 152 6.85 10.02 14.82
CA LEU A 152 7.24 11.14 15.67
C LEU A 152 8.76 11.33 15.78
N ALA A 153 9.57 10.47 15.15
CA ALA A 153 11.00 10.71 14.99
C ALA A 153 11.28 12.04 14.28
N ASN A 154 12.43 12.64 14.56
CA ASN A 154 12.84 13.93 13.98
C ASN A 154 14.38 14.02 13.90
N HIS A 155 14.90 15.20 13.53
CA HIS A 155 16.35 15.42 13.38
C HIS A 155 17.18 15.18 14.66
N THR A 156 16.56 15.06 15.84
CA THR A 156 17.26 14.71 17.09
C THR A 156 17.21 13.22 17.40
N THR A 157 16.55 12.40 16.58
CA THR A 157 16.48 10.94 16.73
C THR A 157 17.74 10.29 16.16
N THR A 158 18.43 9.49 16.98
CA THR A 158 19.69 8.83 16.62
C THR A 158 19.44 7.66 15.67
N THR A 159 20.19 7.62 14.58
CA THR A 159 20.19 6.51 13.60
C THR A 159 21.57 5.85 13.47
N ALA A 160 22.45 6.03 14.45
CA ALA A 160 23.84 5.55 14.40
C ALA A 160 23.94 4.01 14.32
N GLU A 161 22.91 3.31 14.78
CA GLU A 161 22.85 1.84 14.83
C GLU A 161 22.14 1.23 13.61
N PHE A 162 21.60 2.06 12.71
CA PHE A 162 20.80 1.59 11.57
C PHE A 162 21.70 1.03 10.47
N GLY A 163 21.37 -0.19 10.02
CA GLY A 163 21.98 -0.82 8.86
C GLY A 163 21.40 -0.29 7.54
N PRO A 164 21.89 -0.81 6.39
CA PRO A 164 21.43 -0.42 5.07
C PRO A 164 19.90 -0.53 4.88
N GLU A 165 19.26 -1.48 5.55
CA GLU A 165 17.82 -1.72 5.50
C GLU A 165 16.98 -0.57 6.07
N LEU A 166 17.54 0.21 7.01
CA LEU A 166 16.89 1.37 7.63
C LEU A 166 17.50 2.71 7.21
N ALA A 167 18.46 2.71 6.27
CA ALA A 167 19.18 3.92 5.86
C ALA A 167 18.25 5.04 5.35
N HIS A 168 17.13 4.68 4.73
CA HIS A 168 16.11 5.60 4.24
C HIS A 168 15.45 6.44 5.35
N LEU A 169 15.42 5.94 6.60
CA LEU A 169 14.83 6.66 7.72
C LEU A 169 15.68 7.87 8.15
N LYS A 170 17.00 7.83 7.94
CA LYS A 170 17.91 8.91 8.34
C LYS A 170 17.55 10.24 7.69
N GLU A 171 17.33 10.23 6.38
CA GLU A 171 16.93 11.45 5.66
C GLU A 171 15.48 11.83 5.97
N SER A 172 14.59 10.84 6.09
CA SER A 172 13.18 11.06 6.50
C SER A 172 13.07 11.80 7.83
N PHE A 173 13.89 11.46 8.82
CA PHE A 173 13.82 12.08 10.15
C PHE A 173 14.22 13.56 10.15
N LYS A 174 15.08 14.01 9.23
CA LYS A 174 15.50 15.41 9.17
C LYS A 174 14.36 16.36 8.81
N THR A 175 13.38 15.90 8.05
CA THR A 175 12.28 16.72 7.52
C THR A 175 10.98 16.58 8.32
N LYS A 176 10.92 15.65 9.29
CA LYS A 176 9.71 15.41 10.10
C LYS A 176 9.45 16.53 11.11
N THR A 177 8.24 17.08 11.03
CA THR A 177 7.68 18.04 11.99
C THR A 177 6.31 17.56 12.50
N ASP A 178 5.79 18.19 13.55
CA ASP A 178 4.42 17.92 14.03
C ASP A 178 3.38 18.08 12.91
N ASP A 179 3.56 19.06 12.02
CA ASP A 179 2.66 19.31 10.90
C ASP A 179 2.70 18.19 9.87
N VAL A 180 3.87 17.61 9.60
CA VAL A 180 3.99 16.42 8.75
C VAL A 180 3.25 15.23 9.35
N VAL A 181 3.35 15.02 10.66
CA VAL A 181 2.60 13.93 11.34
C VAL A 181 1.09 14.14 11.23
N LEU A 182 0.62 15.38 11.45
CA LEU A 182 -0.80 15.71 11.31
C LEU A 182 -1.28 15.54 9.87
N PHE A 183 -0.46 15.90 8.89
CA PHE A 183 -0.74 15.66 7.48
C PHE A 183 -0.90 14.16 7.21
N THR A 184 0.04 13.32 7.66
CA THR A 184 -0.05 11.86 7.52
C THR A 184 -1.31 11.31 8.18
N VAL A 185 -1.68 11.77 9.39
CA VAL A 185 -2.92 11.32 10.03
C VAL A 185 -4.14 11.60 9.15
N ILE A 186 -4.20 12.76 8.50
CA ILE A 186 -5.32 13.11 7.61
C ILE A 186 -5.28 12.32 6.31
N HIS A 187 -4.10 12.11 5.72
CA HIS A 187 -3.91 11.24 4.56
C HIS A 187 -4.47 9.84 4.82
N GLU A 188 -4.01 9.19 5.90
CA GLU A 188 -4.49 7.87 6.30
C GLU A 188 -5.98 7.88 6.67
N TYR A 189 -6.48 8.96 7.25
CA TYR A 189 -7.91 9.10 7.52
C TYR A 189 -8.74 9.07 6.23
N ILE A 190 -8.25 9.68 5.15
CA ILE A 190 -8.96 9.68 3.87
C ILE A 190 -9.04 8.27 3.28
N HIS A 191 -7.99 7.44 3.45
CA HIS A 191 -8.05 6.03 3.04
C HIS A 191 -9.16 5.25 3.74
N THR A 192 -9.49 5.56 5.00
CA THR A 192 -10.64 4.94 5.71
C THR A 192 -12.00 5.27 5.09
N GLN A 193 -12.06 6.27 4.21
CA GLN A 193 -13.28 6.73 3.55
C GLN A 193 -13.46 6.12 2.15
N GLN A 194 -12.35 5.68 1.53
CA GLN A 194 -12.33 5.11 0.19
C GLN A 194 -12.92 3.69 0.18
N LYS A 195 -13.42 3.26 -0.98
CA LYS A 195 -14.05 1.94 -1.14
C LYS A 195 -13.07 0.77 -1.14
N THR A 196 -11.80 1.03 -1.41
CA THR A 196 -10.73 0.04 -1.47
C THR A 196 -9.45 0.65 -0.92
N THR A 197 -8.55 -0.20 -0.45
CA THR A 197 -7.19 0.17 -0.02
C THR A 197 -6.13 -0.29 -1.03
N LEU A 198 -6.53 -1.00 -2.08
CA LEU A 198 -5.67 -1.53 -3.13
C LEU A 198 -6.31 -1.31 -4.49
N GLY A 199 -5.54 -0.73 -5.42
CA GLY A 199 -5.89 -0.59 -6.82
C GLY A 199 -5.41 -1.78 -7.64
N ASN A 200 -6.26 -2.28 -8.55
CA ASN A 200 -5.97 -3.44 -9.41
C ASN A 200 -5.05 -3.11 -10.59
N ALA A 201 -4.72 -1.83 -10.79
CA ALA A 201 -3.83 -1.35 -11.84
C ALA A 201 -3.12 -0.08 -11.39
N LEU A 202 -2.05 0.28 -12.10
CA LEU A 202 -1.27 1.48 -11.85
C LEU A 202 -2.14 2.74 -11.75
N LEU A 203 -3.09 2.93 -12.68
CA LEU A 203 -4.00 4.07 -12.64
C LEU A 203 -4.85 4.09 -11.36
N ALA A 204 -5.42 2.94 -10.99
CA ALA A 204 -6.28 2.82 -9.82
C ALA A 204 -5.53 3.13 -8.53
N GLN A 205 -4.34 2.54 -8.35
CA GLN A 205 -3.51 2.80 -7.16
C GLN A 205 -3.03 4.25 -7.13
N SER A 206 -2.63 4.82 -8.28
CA SER A 206 -2.18 6.21 -8.35
C SER A 206 -3.29 7.18 -7.97
N VAL A 207 -4.52 6.98 -8.46
CA VAL A 207 -5.68 7.81 -8.08
C VAL A 207 -6.04 7.63 -6.60
N LEU A 208 -5.96 6.40 -6.07
CA LEU A 208 -6.19 6.12 -4.65
C LEU A 208 -5.27 6.95 -3.75
N GLU A 209 -3.96 6.89 -4.00
CA GLU A 209 -2.94 7.64 -3.26
C GLU A 209 -3.03 9.14 -3.49
N GLY A 210 -3.17 9.54 -4.75
CA GLY A 210 -3.28 10.93 -5.14
C GLY A 210 -4.50 11.62 -4.57
N MET A 211 -5.62 10.92 -4.40
CA MET A 211 -6.84 11.45 -3.78
C MET A 211 -6.64 11.72 -2.28
N ALA A 212 -5.99 10.78 -1.57
CA ALA A 212 -5.66 10.97 -0.16
C ALA A 212 -4.72 12.16 0.03
N GLU A 213 -3.68 12.26 -0.79
CA GLU A 213 -2.70 13.35 -0.73
C GLU A 213 -3.35 14.71 -1.06
N PHE A 214 -4.13 14.77 -2.16
CA PHE A 214 -4.82 15.99 -2.60
C PHE A 214 -5.81 16.52 -1.57
N LEU A 215 -6.64 15.63 -1.02
CA LEU A 215 -7.64 16.04 -0.05
C LEU A 215 -7.01 16.36 1.31
N ALA A 216 -5.88 15.74 1.68
CA ALA A 216 -5.10 16.13 2.84
C ALA A 216 -4.55 17.55 2.69
N VAL A 217 -3.98 17.91 1.53
CA VAL A 217 -3.56 19.29 1.22
C VAL A 217 -4.75 20.26 1.34
N THR A 218 -5.88 19.91 0.73
CA THR A 218 -7.08 20.74 0.71
C THR A 218 -7.68 20.95 2.10
N ALA A 219 -7.74 19.91 2.93
CA ALA A 219 -8.31 19.97 4.29
C ALA A 219 -7.39 20.68 5.29
N THR A 220 -6.09 20.47 5.18
CA THR A 220 -5.12 20.96 6.16
C THR A 220 -4.58 22.35 5.83
N GLY A 221 -4.59 22.74 4.55
CA GLY A 221 -3.90 23.91 4.01
C GLY A 221 -2.38 23.75 3.94
N GLN A 222 -1.85 22.56 4.25
CA GLN A 222 -0.42 22.27 4.25
C GLN A 222 -0.01 21.72 2.90
N ARG A 223 1.19 22.07 2.44
CA ARG A 223 1.77 21.47 1.23
C ARG A 223 2.17 20.03 1.52
N SER A 224 2.01 19.16 0.53
CA SER A 224 2.59 17.82 0.54
C SER A 224 4.10 17.88 0.75
N THR A 225 4.65 16.95 1.51
CA THR A 225 6.11 16.75 1.64
C THR A 225 6.67 15.76 0.64
N LEU A 226 5.84 15.13 -0.20
CA LEU A 226 6.31 14.19 -1.21
C LEU A 226 7.07 14.93 -2.32
N PRO A 227 8.34 14.58 -2.61
CA PRO A 227 9.11 15.22 -3.66
C PRO A 227 8.44 15.17 -5.03
N ALA A 228 7.74 14.06 -5.33
CA ALA A 228 7.00 13.88 -6.58
C ALA A 228 5.97 14.99 -6.84
N ILE A 229 5.24 15.42 -5.79
CA ILE A 229 4.20 16.44 -5.90
C ILE A 229 4.80 17.82 -6.23
N ALA A 230 5.97 18.14 -5.66
CA ALA A 230 6.68 19.37 -5.95
C ALA A 230 7.37 19.35 -7.33
N TYR A 231 7.92 18.21 -7.73
CA TYR A 231 8.66 18.03 -8.99
C TYR A 231 7.75 18.00 -10.23
N GLY A 232 6.59 17.35 -10.10
CA GLY A 232 5.71 17.00 -11.21
C GLY A 232 5.28 18.15 -12.12
N PRO A 233 4.86 19.33 -11.60
CA PRO A 233 4.40 20.43 -12.44
C PRO A 233 5.42 20.91 -13.48
N ALA A 234 6.72 20.93 -13.12
CA ALA A 234 7.79 21.35 -14.01
C ALA A 234 8.12 20.31 -15.11
N HIS A 235 7.69 19.05 -14.93
CA HIS A 235 8.00 17.92 -15.81
C HIS A 235 6.73 17.22 -16.33
N ALA A 236 5.59 17.92 -16.28
CA ALA A 236 4.27 17.33 -16.42
C ALA A 236 4.09 16.58 -17.76
N ALA A 237 4.57 17.14 -18.87
CA ALA A 237 4.42 16.54 -20.20
C ALA A 237 5.14 15.18 -20.31
N GLY A 238 6.38 15.10 -19.83
CA GLY A 238 7.17 13.86 -19.85
C GLY A 238 6.57 12.78 -18.95
N ILE A 239 6.18 13.16 -17.73
CA ILE A 239 5.53 12.25 -16.77
C ILE A 239 4.22 11.73 -17.35
N GLN A 240 3.38 12.62 -17.89
CA GLN A 240 2.10 12.25 -18.47
C GLN A 240 2.27 11.29 -19.65
N GLN A 241 3.19 11.58 -20.57
CA GLN A 241 3.45 10.72 -21.72
C GLN A 241 3.92 9.32 -21.28
N ARG A 242 4.85 9.25 -20.33
CA ARG A 242 5.36 7.97 -19.82
C ARG A 242 4.29 7.19 -19.07
N PHE A 243 3.55 7.85 -18.17
CA PHE A 243 2.49 7.22 -17.40
C PHE A 243 1.37 6.69 -18.29
N ALA A 244 0.99 7.45 -19.33
CA ALA A 244 -0.02 7.03 -20.31
C ALA A 244 0.36 5.76 -21.10
N ALA A 245 1.62 5.34 -21.09
CA ALA A 245 2.03 4.07 -21.68
C ALA A 245 1.87 2.88 -20.71
N HIS A 246 1.78 3.12 -19.39
CA HIS A 246 1.83 2.09 -18.35
C HIS A 246 0.56 2.03 -17.48
N LEU A 247 -0.36 2.99 -17.61
CA LEU A 247 -1.47 3.20 -16.67
C LEU A 247 -2.43 2.01 -16.49
N PHE A 248 -2.41 1.04 -17.42
CA PHE A 248 -3.17 -0.22 -17.34
C PHE A 248 -2.33 -1.44 -16.93
N ASN A 249 -1.06 -1.27 -16.56
CA ASN A 249 -0.28 -2.35 -15.97
C ASN A 249 -0.92 -2.75 -14.63
N PRO A 250 -0.98 -4.06 -14.32
CA PRO A 250 -1.45 -4.54 -13.01
C PRO A 250 -0.41 -4.33 -11.90
N PHE A 251 0.75 -3.78 -12.26
CA PHE A 251 1.91 -3.56 -11.40
C PHE A 251 2.19 -2.08 -11.22
N THR A 252 2.57 -1.71 -10.00
CA THR A 252 2.80 -0.32 -9.61
C THR A 252 4.27 0.00 -9.36
N GLU A 253 5.15 -1.02 -9.35
CA GLU A 253 6.59 -0.79 -9.18
C GLU A 253 7.08 0.15 -10.30
N PHE A 254 8.24 0.78 -10.10
CA PHE A 254 8.72 1.97 -10.83
C PHE A 254 7.95 3.28 -10.55
N TRP A 255 6.63 3.23 -10.33
CA TRP A 255 5.80 4.44 -10.15
C TRP A 255 5.43 4.74 -8.70
N LEU A 256 5.27 3.71 -7.88
CA LEU A 256 4.84 3.79 -6.49
C LEU A 256 5.68 2.82 -5.65
N TYR A 257 6.08 3.27 -4.47
CA TYR A 257 6.75 2.48 -3.43
C TYR A 257 8.08 1.86 -3.86
N SER A 258 8.75 2.48 -4.84
CA SER A 258 9.97 1.94 -5.43
C SER A 258 11.13 2.93 -5.38
N ASN A 259 12.33 2.37 -5.19
CA ASN A 259 13.61 3.08 -5.29
C ASN A 259 14.31 2.79 -6.64
N GLU A 260 13.61 2.14 -7.57
CA GLU A 260 14.16 1.87 -8.89
C GLU A 260 14.56 3.16 -9.61
N LYS A 261 15.66 3.07 -10.36
CA LYS A 261 16.10 4.17 -11.21
C LYS A 261 15.07 4.38 -12.31
N ASN A 262 14.74 5.64 -12.55
CA ASN A 262 13.88 6.07 -13.63
C ASN A 262 14.46 7.32 -14.31
N GLU A 263 13.94 7.67 -15.47
CA GLU A 263 14.40 8.80 -16.27
C GLU A 263 14.16 10.17 -15.63
N PHE A 264 13.39 10.25 -14.55
CA PHE A 264 13.09 11.50 -13.84
C PHE A 264 13.95 11.70 -12.59
N ASP A 265 14.70 10.67 -12.15
CA ASP A 265 15.47 10.63 -10.89
C ASP A 265 14.63 11.02 -9.65
N VAL A 266 13.31 10.76 -9.72
CA VAL A 266 12.35 11.04 -8.64
C VAL A 266 11.44 9.83 -8.48
N ARG A 267 11.36 9.33 -7.25
CA ARG A 267 10.47 8.21 -6.89
C ARG A 267 9.02 8.65 -6.79
N ASP A 268 8.12 7.66 -6.72
CA ASP A 268 6.73 7.84 -6.29
C ASP A 268 5.93 8.84 -7.16
N LEU A 269 6.29 8.98 -8.45
CA LEU A 269 5.59 9.87 -9.38
C LEU A 269 4.13 9.48 -9.64
N GLY A 270 3.73 8.25 -9.33
CA GLY A 270 2.32 7.85 -9.32
C GLY A 270 1.47 8.70 -8.38
N TYR A 271 2.00 9.13 -7.22
CA TYR A 271 1.32 10.08 -6.33
C TYR A 271 1.02 11.40 -7.04
N TYR A 272 1.98 11.92 -7.80
CA TYR A 272 1.78 13.16 -8.55
C TYR A 272 0.73 13.02 -9.65
N VAL A 273 0.76 11.93 -10.42
CA VAL A 273 -0.25 11.73 -11.47
C VAL A 273 -1.65 11.64 -10.87
N GLY A 274 -1.82 10.85 -9.80
CA GLY A 274 -3.09 10.77 -9.07
C GLY A 274 -3.55 12.10 -8.51
N TYR A 275 -2.63 12.85 -7.87
CA TYR A 275 -2.91 14.17 -7.32
C TYR A 275 -3.38 15.13 -8.43
N ALA A 276 -2.68 15.17 -9.57
CA ALA A 276 -2.99 16.06 -10.67
C ALA A 276 -4.34 15.72 -11.33
N LEU A 277 -4.70 14.44 -11.41
CA LEU A 277 -6.03 13.99 -11.83
C LEU A 277 -7.11 14.52 -10.87
N CYS A 278 -6.93 14.31 -9.57
CA CYS A 278 -7.89 14.75 -8.55
C CYS A 278 -8.04 16.27 -8.52
N GLU A 279 -6.91 17.01 -8.55
CA GLU A 279 -6.89 18.46 -8.60
C GLU A 279 -7.56 18.98 -9.88
N GLY A 280 -7.26 18.38 -11.04
CA GLY A 280 -7.84 18.75 -12.31
C GLY A 280 -9.36 18.56 -12.34
N TYR A 281 -9.86 17.43 -11.84
CA TYR A 281 -11.29 17.16 -11.69
C TYR A 281 -11.94 18.16 -10.72
N TYR A 282 -11.35 18.35 -9.55
CA TYR A 282 -11.82 19.28 -8.53
C TYR A 282 -11.92 20.70 -9.05
N ARG A 283 -10.91 21.20 -9.77
CA ARG A 283 -10.88 22.57 -10.32
C ARG A 283 -11.98 22.81 -11.34
N ARG A 284 -12.26 21.84 -12.21
CA ARG A 284 -13.33 21.90 -13.23
C ARG A 284 -14.74 21.83 -12.67
N ALA A 285 -14.93 21.19 -11.52
CA ALA A 285 -16.26 21.04 -10.94
C ALA A 285 -16.81 22.38 -10.42
N ALA A 286 -18.08 22.68 -10.71
CA ALA A 286 -18.77 23.82 -10.13
C ALA A 286 -19.06 23.60 -8.62
N ASP A 287 -19.51 22.39 -8.26
CA ASP A 287 -19.74 22.00 -6.88
C ASP A 287 -18.53 21.20 -6.35
N LYS A 288 -17.75 21.86 -5.49
CA LYS A 288 -16.54 21.30 -4.88
C LYS A 288 -16.83 20.16 -3.90
N LYS A 289 -17.93 20.24 -3.15
CA LYS A 289 -18.30 19.19 -2.19
C LYS A 289 -18.76 17.93 -2.92
N ARG A 290 -19.55 18.11 -3.99
CA ARG A 290 -19.93 17.00 -4.88
C ARG A 290 -18.71 16.38 -5.53
N ALA A 291 -17.74 17.17 -6.00
CA ALA A 291 -16.52 16.64 -6.60
C ALA A 291 -15.71 15.76 -5.62
N ILE A 292 -15.54 16.23 -4.38
CA ILE A 292 -14.86 15.45 -3.32
C ILE A 292 -15.63 14.16 -3.03
N LYS A 293 -16.95 14.23 -2.86
CA LYS A 293 -17.80 13.06 -2.65
C LYS A 293 -17.64 12.04 -3.79
N THR A 294 -17.69 12.50 -5.04
CA THR A 294 -17.48 11.64 -6.20
C THR A 294 -16.13 10.95 -6.18
N MET A 295 -15.05 11.67 -5.86
CA MET A 295 -13.71 11.06 -5.81
C MET A 295 -13.55 10.06 -4.66
N ILE A 296 -14.08 10.34 -3.47
CA ILE A 296 -14.01 9.42 -2.31
C ILE A 296 -14.83 8.16 -2.56
N GLU A 297 -16.02 8.29 -3.15
CA GLU A 297 -16.96 7.17 -3.33
C GLU A 297 -16.76 6.43 -4.66
N LEU A 298 -15.83 6.86 -5.50
CA LEU A 298 -15.48 6.16 -6.73
C LEU A 298 -14.87 4.79 -6.36
N ASP A 299 -15.39 3.74 -6.97
CA ASP A 299 -14.73 2.43 -6.92
C ASP A 299 -13.61 2.43 -7.96
N TYR A 300 -12.38 2.66 -7.51
CA TYR A 300 -11.21 2.71 -8.41
C TYR A 300 -10.94 1.35 -9.07
N ASN A 301 -11.49 0.24 -8.57
CA ASN A 301 -11.36 -1.07 -9.19
C ASN A 301 -12.45 -1.35 -10.22
N ASN A 302 -13.48 -0.48 -10.33
CA ASN A 302 -14.35 -0.44 -11.49
C ASN A 302 -13.66 0.36 -12.61
N GLU A 303 -12.90 -0.34 -13.45
CA GLU A 303 -12.08 0.26 -14.50
C GLU A 303 -12.88 1.18 -15.43
N ALA A 304 -14.12 0.80 -15.79
CA ALA A 304 -14.97 1.61 -16.67
C ALA A 304 -15.37 2.94 -16.01
N ALA A 305 -15.77 2.91 -14.73
CA ALA A 305 -16.12 4.10 -13.97
C ALA A 305 -14.89 4.99 -13.74
N LEU A 306 -13.74 4.38 -13.43
CA LEU A 306 -12.48 5.10 -13.25
C LEU A 306 -12.05 5.79 -14.54
N CYS A 307 -12.06 5.09 -15.67
CA CYS A 307 -11.72 5.64 -16.98
C CYS A 307 -12.62 6.83 -17.36
N ALA A 308 -13.94 6.68 -17.20
CA ALA A 308 -14.89 7.75 -17.47
C ALA A 308 -14.68 8.99 -16.57
N TRP A 309 -14.27 8.79 -15.32
CA TRP A 309 -13.91 9.88 -14.41
C TRP A 309 -12.58 10.54 -14.81
N VAL A 310 -11.56 9.76 -15.19
CA VAL A 310 -10.26 10.26 -15.65
C VAL A 310 -10.39 11.13 -16.90
N ASP A 311 -11.25 10.75 -17.85
CA ASP A 311 -11.50 11.57 -19.05
C ASP A 311 -12.11 12.93 -18.69
N GLN A 312 -13.02 12.98 -17.71
CA GLN A 312 -13.55 14.24 -17.18
C GLN A 312 -12.50 15.05 -16.41
N ALA A 313 -11.55 14.36 -15.77
CA ALA A 313 -10.44 14.97 -15.08
C ALA A 313 -9.46 15.65 -16.03
N GLY A 314 -9.55 15.45 -17.36
CA GLY A 314 -8.88 16.26 -18.38
C GLY A 314 -7.36 16.37 -18.21
N TYR A 315 -6.73 15.29 -17.73
CA TYR A 315 -5.29 15.21 -17.57
C TYR A 315 -4.66 14.78 -18.90
N PHE A 316 -5.04 13.62 -19.43
CA PHE A 316 -4.46 13.08 -20.66
C PHE A 316 -4.96 13.80 -21.92
N PRO A 317 -4.13 13.91 -22.98
CA PRO A 317 -4.51 14.51 -24.25
C PRO A 317 -5.40 13.59 -25.12
N ARG A 318 -5.49 12.31 -24.75
CA ARG A 318 -6.26 11.27 -25.44
C ARG A 318 -7.17 10.58 -24.43
N SER A 319 -8.31 10.09 -24.90
CA SER A 319 -9.25 9.36 -24.04
C SER A 319 -8.60 8.09 -23.48
N THR A 320 -9.02 7.69 -22.29
CA THR A 320 -8.60 6.43 -21.66
C THR A 320 -8.87 5.21 -22.55
N ALA A 321 -9.95 5.21 -23.33
CA ALA A 321 -10.24 4.17 -24.32
C ALA A 321 -9.14 4.07 -25.39
N GLN A 322 -8.71 5.20 -25.95
CA GLN A 322 -7.60 5.23 -26.92
C GLN A 322 -6.28 4.78 -26.28
N LEU A 323 -6.00 5.25 -25.05
CA LEU A 323 -4.82 4.83 -24.31
C LEU A 323 -4.81 3.32 -24.02
N LYS A 324 -5.98 2.74 -23.73
CA LYS A 324 -6.12 1.30 -23.49
C LYS A 324 -5.84 0.50 -24.75
N ASN A 325 -6.38 0.92 -25.89
CA ASN A 325 -6.12 0.27 -27.18
C ASN A 325 -4.63 0.33 -27.54
N ASP A 326 -4.00 1.48 -27.38
CA ASP A 326 -2.55 1.66 -27.56
C ASP A 326 -1.74 0.75 -26.64
N PHE A 327 -2.12 0.68 -25.37
CA PHE A 327 -1.48 -0.18 -24.40
C PHE A 327 -1.54 -1.64 -24.86
N GLN A 328 -2.73 -2.18 -25.13
CA GLN A 328 -2.90 -3.58 -25.55
C GLN A 328 -2.18 -3.89 -26.87
N ALA A 329 -2.15 -2.96 -27.82
CA ALA A 329 -1.46 -3.14 -29.09
C ALA A 329 0.07 -3.24 -28.93
N ARG A 330 0.64 -2.61 -27.90
CA ARG A 330 2.08 -2.50 -27.69
C ARG A 330 2.64 -3.43 -26.62
N ARG A 331 1.79 -4.21 -25.94
CA ARG A 331 2.25 -5.20 -24.95
C ARG A 331 3.12 -6.27 -25.63
N PRO A 332 4.20 -6.71 -24.97
CA PRO A 332 4.96 -7.86 -25.46
C PRO A 332 4.07 -9.10 -25.52
N ARG A 333 4.36 -9.99 -26.47
CA ARG A 333 3.64 -11.25 -26.69
C ARG A 333 4.63 -12.41 -26.78
N VAL A 334 4.19 -13.60 -26.39
CA VAL A 334 4.90 -14.84 -26.73
C VAL A 334 4.61 -15.15 -28.20
N LEU A 335 5.65 -15.17 -29.03
CA LEU A 335 5.58 -15.51 -30.45
C LEU A 335 5.69 -17.01 -30.69
N ARG A 336 6.50 -17.70 -29.87
CA ARG A 336 6.79 -19.12 -30.05
C ARG A 336 7.11 -19.78 -28.72
N VAL A 337 6.65 -21.02 -28.57
CA VAL A 337 7.07 -21.93 -27.51
C VAL A 337 7.80 -23.10 -28.18
N ALA A 338 9.04 -23.32 -27.78
CA ALA A 338 9.90 -24.36 -28.32
C ALA A 338 10.38 -25.29 -27.21
N ARG A 339 10.65 -26.55 -27.57
CA ARG A 339 11.42 -27.48 -26.74
C ARG A 339 12.73 -27.79 -27.47
N ALA A 340 13.86 -27.72 -26.79
CA ALA A 340 15.06 -28.41 -27.27
C ALA A 340 14.78 -29.92 -27.07
N GLU A 341 14.68 -30.79 -28.07
CA GLU A 341 15.65 -31.08 -29.14
C GLU A 341 15.04 -31.42 -30.52
N ASN A 342 13.72 -31.40 -30.74
CA ASN A 342 13.11 -31.58 -32.07
C ASN A 342 11.62 -31.26 -32.04
N ALA A 343 11.10 -30.65 -33.11
CA ALA A 343 9.67 -30.28 -33.25
C ALA A 343 8.70 -31.49 -33.26
N ALA A 344 9.21 -32.72 -33.29
CA ALA A 344 8.45 -33.96 -33.41
C ALA A 344 8.10 -34.66 -32.07
N GLN A 345 8.45 -34.10 -30.90
CA GLN A 345 8.15 -34.75 -29.60
C GLN A 345 7.34 -33.86 -28.66
N PHE A 346 6.02 -33.86 -28.85
CA PHE A 346 5.06 -33.59 -27.78
C PHE A 346 4.83 -34.83 -26.88
N ALA A 347 5.57 -35.93 -27.08
CA ALA A 347 5.25 -37.25 -26.52
C ALA A 347 6.25 -37.83 -25.49
N THR A 348 7.40 -37.23 -25.23
CA THR A 348 8.46 -37.90 -24.43
C THR A 348 8.48 -37.42 -22.98
N PRO A 349 8.22 -38.31 -21.99
CA PRO A 349 8.30 -37.98 -20.56
C PRO A 349 9.74 -37.71 -20.10
N GLY A 350 9.89 -36.85 -19.09
CA GLY A 350 11.18 -36.52 -18.47
C GLY A 350 11.42 -35.04 -18.23
N LEU A 351 12.67 -34.68 -17.93
CA LEU A 351 13.12 -33.29 -17.83
C LEU A 351 13.21 -32.70 -19.24
N SER A 352 12.55 -31.57 -19.46
CA SER A 352 12.58 -30.87 -20.75
C SER A 352 12.86 -29.39 -20.55
N THR A 353 13.63 -28.80 -21.46
CA THR A 353 13.82 -27.35 -21.52
C THR A 353 12.80 -26.75 -22.47
N VAL A 354 12.00 -25.82 -21.96
CA VAL A 354 11.06 -25.00 -22.73
C VAL A 354 11.66 -23.63 -22.94
N THR A 355 11.62 -23.13 -24.17
CA THR A 355 12.07 -21.79 -24.55
C THR A 355 10.89 -21.00 -25.10
N LEU A 356 10.65 -19.83 -24.51
CA LEU A 356 9.73 -18.82 -25.03
C LEU A 356 10.51 -17.84 -25.89
N THR A 357 9.96 -17.46 -27.04
CA THR A 357 10.42 -16.32 -27.84
C THR A 357 9.38 -15.21 -27.75
N PHE A 358 9.81 -13.99 -27.45
CA PHE A 358 8.96 -12.82 -27.23
C PHE A 358 9.00 -11.87 -28.43
N SER A 359 7.98 -11.02 -28.56
CA SER A 359 7.88 -10.00 -29.61
C SER A 359 8.78 -8.77 -29.40
N SER A 360 9.43 -8.67 -28.24
CA SER A 360 10.37 -7.60 -27.91
C SER A 360 11.35 -8.08 -26.82
N PRO A 361 12.50 -7.41 -26.67
CA PRO A 361 13.37 -7.63 -25.52
C PRO A 361 12.65 -7.45 -24.18
N MET A 362 12.83 -8.41 -23.27
CA MET A 362 12.23 -8.44 -21.93
C MET A 362 13.23 -8.00 -20.87
N ASP A 363 12.74 -7.50 -19.73
CA ASP A 363 13.57 -7.22 -18.55
C ASP A 363 13.81 -8.53 -17.77
N PRO A 364 15.06 -8.99 -17.62
CA PRO A 364 15.36 -10.23 -16.92
C PRO A 364 14.98 -10.26 -15.44
N GLN A 365 14.80 -9.09 -14.81
CA GLN A 365 14.42 -8.97 -13.39
C GLN A 365 12.98 -9.42 -13.15
N TYR A 366 12.13 -9.34 -14.16
CA TYR A 366 10.68 -9.52 -14.02
C TYR A 366 10.17 -10.70 -14.84
N HIS A 367 9.75 -11.75 -14.13
CA HIS A 367 9.14 -12.93 -14.72
C HIS A 367 8.26 -13.64 -13.70
N ASN A 368 7.14 -14.20 -14.17
CA ASN A 368 6.29 -15.03 -13.32
C ASN A 368 5.56 -16.10 -14.14
N PHE A 369 5.20 -17.19 -13.46
CA PHE A 369 4.32 -18.21 -14.00
C PHE A 369 3.14 -18.42 -13.05
N GLU A 370 1.98 -18.69 -13.61
CA GLU A 370 0.71 -18.82 -12.90
C GLU A 370 0.03 -20.13 -13.26
N LEU A 371 -0.95 -20.54 -12.44
CA LEU A 371 -1.80 -21.68 -12.74
C LEU A 371 -2.64 -21.40 -13.99
N GLY A 372 -2.76 -22.39 -14.86
CA GLY A 372 -3.74 -22.35 -15.95
C GLY A 372 -5.18 -22.60 -15.44
N PRO A 373 -6.19 -22.38 -16.30
CA PRO A 373 -7.60 -22.53 -15.94
C PRO A 373 -8.01 -23.90 -15.37
N LEU A 374 -7.31 -24.98 -15.71
CA LEU A 374 -7.56 -26.34 -15.18
C LEU A 374 -6.98 -26.57 -13.77
N GLY A 375 -6.31 -25.56 -13.20
CA GLY A 375 -5.83 -25.58 -11.82
C GLY A 375 -4.62 -26.48 -11.57
N ALA A 376 -4.32 -26.67 -10.28
CA ALA A 376 -3.08 -27.29 -9.82
C ALA A 376 -2.89 -28.76 -10.28
N ALA A 377 -3.98 -29.48 -10.57
CA ALA A 377 -3.94 -30.86 -11.06
C ALA A 377 -3.25 -30.97 -12.44
N HIS A 378 -3.29 -29.90 -13.23
CA HIS A 378 -2.69 -29.82 -14.56
C HIS A 378 -1.40 -29.00 -14.60
N LEU A 379 -0.85 -28.62 -13.44
CA LEU A 379 0.31 -27.73 -13.39
C LEU A 379 1.54 -28.32 -14.11
N MET A 380 2.02 -27.62 -15.14
CA MET A 380 3.37 -27.80 -15.66
C MET A 380 4.38 -27.13 -14.72
N ARG A 381 4.88 -27.88 -13.74
CA ARG A 381 5.75 -27.33 -12.71
C ARG A 381 7.11 -26.92 -13.30
N VAL A 382 7.42 -25.63 -13.18
CA VAL A 382 8.76 -25.11 -13.46
C VAL A 382 9.72 -25.58 -12.36
N LYS A 383 10.74 -26.35 -12.74
CA LYS A 383 11.78 -26.85 -11.83
C LYS A 383 12.91 -25.85 -11.66
N LYS A 384 13.26 -25.15 -12.75
CA LYS A 384 14.34 -24.17 -12.78
C LYS A 384 14.08 -23.15 -13.88
N PHE A 385 14.21 -21.88 -13.58
CA PHE A 385 14.34 -20.84 -14.60
C PHE A 385 15.81 -20.81 -15.05
N VAL A 386 16.07 -21.08 -16.33
CA VAL A 386 17.43 -21.16 -16.87
C VAL A 386 18.00 -19.76 -17.07
N GLY A 387 17.19 -18.86 -17.61
CA GLY A 387 17.58 -17.47 -17.86
C GLY A 387 17.04 -16.95 -19.19
N PHE A 388 17.36 -15.69 -19.47
CA PHE A 388 17.08 -15.04 -20.75
C PHE A 388 18.26 -15.22 -21.72
N SER A 389 17.99 -15.14 -23.01
CA SER A 389 19.02 -14.96 -24.04
C SER A 389 19.75 -13.63 -23.85
N GLU A 390 20.94 -13.48 -24.45
CA GLU A 390 21.73 -12.24 -24.36
C GLU A 390 20.98 -11.00 -24.84
N ASP A 391 20.19 -11.14 -25.92
CA ASP A 391 19.33 -10.09 -26.47
C ASP A 391 18.00 -9.93 -25.72
N CYS A 392 17.76 -10.76 -24.70
CA CYS A 392 16.55 -10.82 -23.90
C CYS A 392 15.25 -11.04 -24.69
N THR A 393 15.32 -11.53 -25.93
CA THR A 393 14.12 -11.84 -26.74
C THR A 393 13.61 -13.26 -26.52
N SER A 394 14.32 -14.08 -25.75
CA SER A 394 13.89 -15.43 -25.38
C SER A 394 14.20 -15.74 -23.93
N ALA A 395 13.40 -16.62 -23.31
CA ALA A 395 13.64 -17.14 -21.96
C ALA A 395 13.48 -18.65 -21.92
N ALA A 396 14.38 -19.33 -21.23
CA ALA A 396 14.36 -20.78 -21.08
C ALA A 396 14.08 -21.20 -19.62
N PHE A 397 13.33 -22.28 -19.46
CA PHE A 397 13.07 -22.89 -18.16
C PHE A 397 12.86 -24.40 -18.30
N GLN A 398 13.17 -25.12 -17.22
CA GLN A 398 13.07 -26.58 -17.17
C GLN A 398 11.77 -27.01 -16.51
N VAL A 399 11.13 -28.02 -17.09
CA VAL A 399 9.90 -28.65 -16.59
C VAL A 399 10.08 -30.16 -16.53
N GLU A 400 9.28 -30.83 -15.71
CA GLU A 400 9.24 -32.29 -15.64
C GLU A 400 7.85 -32.78 -16.07
N LEU A 401 7.83 -33.65 -17.09
CA LEU A 401 6.61 -34.11 -17.74
C LEU A 401 6.41 -35.62 -17.55
N GLN A 402 5.17 -36.01 -17.28
CA GLN A 402 4.70 -37.39 -17.20
C GLN A 402 3.96 -37.76 -18.49
N PRO A 403 3.94 -39.04 -18.92
CA PRO A 403 3.16 -39.47 -20.08
C PRO A 403 1.66 -39.35 -19.82
N ASN A 404 0.86 -39.29 -20.89
CA ASN A 404 -0.61 -39.30 -20.85
C ASN A 404 -1.22 -38.26 -19.90
N ARG A 405 -0.66 -37.05 -19.87
CA ARG A 405 -1.10 -36.00 -18.97
C ARG A 405 -1.24 -34.68 -19.69
N GLN A 406 -2.37 -34.02 -19.48
CA GLN A 406 -2.59 -32.64 -19.90
C GLN A 406 -1.93 -31.68 -18.92
N TYR A 407 -1.18 -30.74 -19.47
CA TYR A 407 -0.41 -29.75 -18.76
C TYR A 407 -0.83 -28.34 -19.16
N GLN A 408 -0.94 -27.48 -18.16
CA GLN A 408 -1.12 -26.05 -18.33
C GLN A 408 -0.09 -25.25 -17.53
N LEU A 409 0.35 -24.13 -18.12
CA LEU A 409 1.11 -23.07 -17.46
C LEU A 409 0.75 -21.74 -18.07
N LEU A 410 0.33 -20.79 -17.25
CA LEU A 410 0.13 -19.42 -17.71
C LEU A 410 1.45 -18.66 -17.57
N VAL A 411 1.97 -18.16 -18.69
CA VAL A 411 3.05 -17.16 -18.69
C VAL A 411 2.39 -15.82 -18.35
N GLY A 412 2.65 -15.33 -17.14
CA GLY A 412 1.87 -14.26 -16.52
C GLY A 412 2.31 -12.85 -16.92
N GLU A 413 1.55 -11.87 -16.45
CA GLU A 413 1.78 -10.43 -16.72
C GLU A 413 3.03 -9.89 -16.02
N GLY A 414 3.60 -10.64 -15.08
CA GLY A 414 4.84 -10.31 -14.38
C GLY A 414 6.08 -10.41 -15.25
N PHE A 415 6.02 -11.04 -16.43
CA PHE A 415 6.99 -10.79 -17.50
C PHE A 415 6.82 -9.36 -18.03
N ARG A 416 7.90 -8.58 -18.09
CA ARG A 416 7.86 -7.17 -18.51
C ARG A 416 8.88 -6.88 -19.60
N SER A 417 8.57 -5.99 -20.53
CA SER A 417 9.58 -5.42 -21.44
C SER A 417 10.50 -4.47 -20.68
N TRP A 418 11.67 -4.15 -21.25
CA TRP A 418 12.60 -3.14 -20.68
C TRP A 418 11.96 -1.77 -20.43
N ASP A 419 10.96 -1.42 -21.23
CA ASP A 419 10.23 -0.18 -21.01
C ASP A 419 9.14 -0.28 -19.95
N GLY A 420 8.92 -1.44 -19.32
CA GLY A 420 8.06 -1.65 -18.16
C GLY A 420 6.63 -2.11 -18.48
N ARG A 421 6.32 -2.50 -19.71
CA ARG A 421 4.97 -3.01 -20.06
C ARG A 421 4.84 -4.49 -19.79
N SER A 422 3.72 -4.88 -19.19
CA SER A 422 3.40 -6.28 -18.91
C SER A 422 3.09 -7.10 -20.16
N LEU A 423 3.64 -8.31 -20.22
CA LEU A 423 3.35 -9.33 -21.24
C LEU A 423 1.86 -9.60 -21.31
N GLN A 424 1.32 -9.73 -22.52
CA GLN A 424 -0.01 -10.31 -22.72
C GLN A 424 0.02 -11.79 -22.28
N PRO A 425 -0.82 -12.20 -21.31
CA PRO A 425 -0.79 -13.56 -20.79
C PRO A 425 -0.86 -14.61 -21.89
N PHE A 426 -0.03 -15.63 -21.78
CA PHE A 426 0.04 -16.70 -22.77
C PHE A 426 -0.10 -18.05 -22.08
N LEU A 427 -1.15 -18.80 -22.43
CA LEU A 427 -1.39 -20.13 -21.90
C LEU A 427 -0.64 -21.17 -22.73
N ILE A 428 0.28 -21.88 -22.08
CA ILE A 428 0.84 -23.13 -22.61
C ILE A 428 -0.14 -24.23 -22.21
N ASP A 429 -0.76 -24.91 -23.18
CA ASP A 429 -1.67 -26.04 -22.97
C ASP A 429 -1.36 -27.17 -23.97
N PHE A 430 -1.01 -28.35 -23.47
CA PHE A 430 -0.75 -29.52 -24.29
C PHE A 430 -0.91 -30.81 -23.47
N THR A 431 -1.09 -31.94 -24.18
CA THR A 431 -1.11 -33.28 -23.58
C THR A 431 0.10 -34.07 -24.03
N THR A 432 0.78 -34.73 -23.10
CA THR A 432 1.86 -35.67 -23.42
C THR A 432 1.31 -36.99 -23.98
N GLY A 433 2.00 -37.58 -24.95
CA GLY A 433 1.67 -38.89 -25.50
C GLY A 433 1.87 -40.04 -24.50
N ALA A 434 1.30 -41.20 -24.86
CA ALA A 434 1.70 -42.50 -24.31
C ALA A 434 3.08 -42.79 -24.89
N LYS A 435 4.04 -43.19 -24.06
CA LYS A 435 5.44 -43.42 -24.47
C LYS A 435 5.60 -44.19 -25.77
#